data_AF-A0A553DIZ8-F1
#
_entry.id   AF-A0A553DIZ8-F1
#
_cell.length_a   1.000
_cell.length_b   1.000
_cell.length_c   1.000
_cell.angle_alpha   90.00
_cell.angle_beta   90.00
_cell.angle_gamma   90.00
#
_symmetry.space_group_name_H-M   'P 1'
#
loop_
_entity.id
_entity.type
_entity.pdbx_description
1 polymer ?
#
loop_
_entity_poly.entity_id
_entity_poly.type
_entity_poly.pdbx_seq_one_letter_code
_entity_poly.pdbx_strand_id
1 'polypeptide(L)' 'MYFKASCRNNPQTQKVESYYRLVESYRDANNYIRHRTIVTAGFIDHFSADELILFKKTSLIVSMASLFYWFKTPMHIF' A
#
# COMPACT_ATOMS: atom_id res chain seq x y z
N MET A 1 6.65 4.14 -8.92
CA MET A 1 5.88 3.70 -7.72
C MET A 1 5.80 4.83 -6.70
N TYR A 2 4.65 5.06 -6.07
CA TYR A 2 4.42 6.15 -5.12
C TYR A 2 3.29 5.79 -4.12
N PHE A 3 3.27 6.44 -2.96
CA PHE A 3 2.15 6.34 -2.03
C PHE A 3 1.03 7.29 -2.46
N LYS A 4 -0.19 6.78 -2.48
CA LYS A 4 -1.42 7.54 -2.69
C LYS A 4 -2.22 7.55 -1.39
N ALA A 5 -2.37 8.72 -0.80
CA ALA A 5 -3.28 8.94 0.32
C ALA A 5 -4.69 9.23 -0.20
N SER A 6 -5.70 8.74 0.51
CA SER A 6 -7.10 9.11 0.32
C SER A 6 -7.79 9.17 1.67
N CYS A 7 -8.53 10.23 1.95
CA CYS A 7 -9.32 10.31 3.16
C CYS A 7 -10.47 9.31 3.09
N ARG A 8 -10.60 8.44 4.10
CA ARG A 8 -11.70 7.47 4.22
C ARG A 8 -12.21 7.44 5.64
N ASN A 9 -13.48 7.11 5.83
CA ASN A 9 -14.01 6.85 7.15
C ASN A 9 -13.43 5.52 7.65
N ASN A 10 -12.70 5.56 8.77
CA ASN A 10 -12.17 4.38 9.41
C ASN A 10 -13.28 3.70 10.22
N PRO A 11 -13.68 2.46 9.89
CA PRO A 11 -14.76 1.78 10.62
C PRO A 11 -14.42 1.49 12.09
N GLN A 12 -13.13 1.44 12.45
CA GLN A 12 -12.68 1.17 13.82
C GLN A 12 -12.74 2.41 14.72
N THR A 13 -12.36 3.58 14.20
CA THR A 13 -12.34 4.84 14.97
C THR A 13 -13.56 5.72 14.70
N GLN A 14 -14.33 5.40 13.66
CA GLN A 14 -15.44 6.20 13.10
C GLN A 14 -15.04 7.62 12.68
N LYS A 15 -13.74 7.85 12.44
CA LYS A 15 -13.18 9.14 12.04
C LYS A 15 -12.73 9.10 10.59
N VAL A 16 -12.73 10.26 9.95
CA VAL A 16 -12.13 10.42 8.63
C VAL A 16 -10.61 10.46 8.81
N GLU A 17 -9.94 9.45 8.27
CA GLU A 17 -8.50 9.25 8.41
C GLU A 17 -7.84 9.00 7.05
N SER A 18 -6.54 9.23 7.00
CA SER A 18 -5.73 9.01 5.81
C SER A 18 -5.53 7.52 5.57
N TYR A 19 -6.02 7.05 4.42
CA TYR A 19 -5.87 5.67 3.96
C TYR A 19 -4.82 5.59 2.85
N TYR A 20 -3.73 4.89 3.12
CA TYR A 20 -2.55 4.84 2.26
C TYR A 20 -2.51 3.58 1.39
N ARG A 21 -2.17 3.77 0.12
CA ARG A 21 -1.95 2.70 -0.87
C ARG A 21 -0.63 2.92 -1.59
N LEU A 22 0.09 1.84 -1.87
CA LEU A 22 1.21 1.86 -2.79
C LEU A 22 0.70 1.65 -4.21
N VAL A 23 1.00 2.61 -5.07
CA VAL A 23 0.58 2.61 -6.46
C VAL A 23 1.79 2.61 -7.36
N GLU A 24 1.77 1.76 -8.38
CA GLU A 24 2.73 1.77 -9.47
C GLU A 24 2.10 2.34 -10.72
N SER A 25 2.85 3.20 -11.40
CA SER A 25 2.51 3.68 -12.74
C SER A 25 3.23 2.80 -13.75
N TYR A 26 2.50 2.34 -14.76
CA TYR A 26 3.04 1.55 -15.86
C TYR A 26 2.45 2.05 -17.18
N ARG A 27 3.10 1.72 -18.29
CA ARG A 27 2.55 1.95 -19.64
C ARG A 27 1.88 0.66 -20.10
N ASP A 28 0.65 0.78 -20.61
CA ASP A 28 -0.04 -0.36 -21.21
C ASP A 28 0.48 -0.65 -22.62
N ALA A 29 -0.04 -1.71 -23.26
CA ALA A 29 0.34 -2.10 -24.62
C ALA A 29 0.05 -1.00 -25.67
N ASN A 30 -0.85 -0.08 -25.36
CA ASN A 30 -1.21 1.06 -26.20
C ASN A 30 -0.44 2.33 -25.81
N ASN A 31 0.60 2.19 -24.99
CA ASN A 31 1.46 3.25 -24.51
C ASN A 31 0.77 4.30 -23.60
N TYR A 32 -0.42 4.00 -23.06
CA TYR A 32 -1.10 4.86 -22.10
C TYR A 32 -0.57 4.65 -20.69
N ILE A 33 -0.42 5.74 -19.94
CA ILE A 33 -0.04 5.70 -18.53
C ILE A 33 -1.24 5.20 -17.72
N ARG A 34 -1.08 4.05 -17.06
CA ARG A 34 -2.05 3.48 -16.12
C ARG A 34 -1.44 3.35 -14.74
N HIS A 35 -2.31 3.20 -13.75
CA HIS A 35 -1.93 3.05 -12.34
C HIS A 35 -2.49 1.74 -11.78
N ARG A 36 -1.66 0.93 -11.14
CA ARG A 36 -2.04 -0.30 -10.45
C ARG A 36 -1.71 -0.17 -8.96
N THR A 37 -2.67 -0.48 -8.09
CA THR A 37 -2.38 -0.63 -6.65
C THR A 37 -1.63 -1.94 -6.42
N ILE A 38 -0.44 -1.86 -5.85
CA ILE A 38 0.37 -3.04 -5.51
C ILE A 38 0.05 -3.49 -4.08
N VAL A 39 0.03 -2.55 -3.13
CA VAL A 39 -0.19 -2.83 -1.71
C VAL A 39 -1.21 -1.85 -1.15
N THR A 40 -2.12 -2.36 -0.34
CA THR A 40 -3.00 -1.54 0.47
C THR A 40 -2.45 -1.52 1.90
N ALA A 41 -1.82 -0.43 2.28
CA ALA A 41 -1.18 -0.31 3.59
C ALA A 41 -2.20 -0.06 4.71
N GLY A 42 -3.35 0.55 4.38
CA GLY A 42 -4.46 0.75 5.30
C GLY A 42 -4.49 2.14 5.93
N PHE A 43 -5.20 2.26 7.05
CA PHE A 43 -5.14 3.44 7.90
C PHE A 43 -3.83 3.42 8.66
N ILE A 44 -3.06 4.49 8.55
CA ILE A 44 -1.78 4.64 9.22
C ILE A 44 -1.89 5.91 10.07
N ASP A 45 -1.91 5.72 11.39
CA ASP A 45 -2.06 6.76 12.40
C ASP A 45 -0.71 7.18 13.02
N HIS A 46 0.30 6.30 12.97
CA HIS A 46 1.55 6.48 13.70
C HIS A 46 2.79 6.83 12.87
N PHE A 47 2.68 7.01 11.55
CA PHE A 47 3.83 7.40 10.72
C PHE A 47 3.73 8.85 10.27
N SER A 48 4.81 9.61 10.49
CA SER A 48 4.95 10.95 9.93
C SER A 48 5.17 10.91 8.42
N ALA A 49 4.92 12.03 7.73
CA ALA A 49 5.14 12.12 6.28
C ALA A 49 6.58 11.77 5.88
N ASP A 50 7.55 12.14 6.71
CA ASP A 50 8.97 11.87 6.48
C ASP A 50 9.32 10.39 6.65
N GLU A 51 8.70 9.71 7.60
CA GLU A 51 8.87 8.26 7.81
C GLU A 51 8.27 7.45 6.66
N LEU A 52 7.14 7.89 6.10
CA LEU A 52 6.55 7.30 4.90
C LEU A 52 7.46 7.47 3.66
N ILE A 53 8.15 8.61 3.56
CA ILE A 53 9.14 8.87 2.51
C ILE A 53 10.38 7.99 2.69
N LEU A 54 10.85 7.81 3.93
CA LEU A 54 11.93 6.90 4.24
C LEU A 54 11.56 5.45 3.86
N PHE A 55 10.34 5.01 4.18
CA PHE A 55 9.81 3.70 3.81
C PHE A 55 9.77 3.48 2.29
N LYS A 56 9.46 4.53 1.52
CA LYS A 56 9.48 4.52 0.05
C LYS A 56 10.89 4.31 -0.51
N LYS A 57 11.92 4.82 0.17
CA LYS A 57 13.31 4.86 -0.32
C LYS A 57 14.07 3.55 -0.05
N THR A 58 13.71 2.81 1.00
CA THR A 58 14.50 1.65 1.47
C THR A 58 14.16 0.31 0.78
N SER A 59 13.32 0.25 -0.27
CA SER A 59 12.93 -1.01 -0.95
C SER A 59 12.33 -2.11 -0.04
N LEU A 60 12.01 -1.82 1.22
CA LEU A 60 11.40 -2.76 2.18
C LEU A 60 9.96 -3.17 1.82
N ILE A 61 9.38 -2.55 0.79
CA ILE A 61 8.00 -2.79 0.39
C ILE A 61 7.83 -4.18 -0.22
N VAL A 62 8.89 -4.77 -0.80
CA VAL A 62 8.87 -6.19 -1.22
C VAL A 62 8.86 -7.11 -0.01
N SER A 63 9.55 -6.75 1.08
CA SER A 63 9.59 -7.54 2.32
C SER A 63 8.25 -7.53 3.05
N MET A 64 7.60 -6.37 3.21
CA MET A 64 6.27 -6.29 3.81
C MET A 64 5.17 -6.90 2.95
N ALA A 65 5.23 -6.76 1.62
CA ALA A 65 4.30 -7.46 0.73
C ALA A 65 4.48 -8.98 0.85
N SER A 66 5.72 -9.48 0.93
CA SER A 66 6.01 -10.91 1.11
C SER A 66 5.55 -11.42 2.49
N LEU A 67 5.77 -10.63 3.56
CA LEU A 67 5.28 -10.95 4.91
C LEU A 67 3.75 -10.95 5.00
N PHE A 68 3.06 -10.01 4.35
CA PHE A 68 1.60 -9.99 4.29
C PHE A 68 1.02 -11.11 3.41
N TYR A 69 1.69 -11.48 2.31
CA TYR A 69 1.31 -12.65 1.51
C TYR A 69 1.51 -13.95 2.30
N TRP A 70 2.56 -14.04 3.12
CA TRP A 70 2.84 -15.24 3.93
C TRP A 70 1.91 -15.38 5.15
N PHE A 71 1.45 -14.27 5.73
CA PHE A 71 0.51 -14.29 6.85
C PHE A 71 -0.95 -14.51 6.46
N LYS A 72 -1.31 -14.39 5.17
CA LYS A 72 -2.71 -14.44 4.70
C LYS A 72 -3.07 -15.65 3.84
N THR A 73 -2.15 -16.57 3.60
CA THR A 73 -2.43 -17.87 2.97
C THR A 73 -2.64 -18.94 4.06
N PRO A 74 -3.86 -19.45 4.27
CA PRO A 74 -3.98 -20.80 4.81
C PRO A 74 -3.38 -21.74 3.76
N MET A 75 -2.37 -22.49 4.19
CA MET A 75 -1.84 -23.65 3.48
C MET A 75 -3.01 -24.59 3.16
N HIS A 76 -3.58 -24.48 1.97
CA HIS A 76 -4.36 -25.58 1.40
C HIS A 76 -3.38 -26.46 0.64
N ILE A 77 -2.80 -27.40 1.38
CA ILE A 77 -2.16 -28.60 0.84
C ILE A 77 -3.31 -29.54 0.44
N PHE A 78 -3.46 -29.78 -0.85
CA PHE A 78 -3.97 -31.03 -1.43
C PHE A 78 -3.23 -31.28 -2.74
#